data_AF-A0A2T4T9C6-F1
#
_entry.id   AF-A0A2T4T9C6-F1
#
_cell.length_a   1.000
_cell.length_b   1.000
_cell.length_c   1.000
_cell.angle_alpha   90.00
_cell.angle_beta   90.00
_cell.angle_gamma   90.00
#
_symmetry.space_group_name_H-M   'P 1'
#
loop_
_entity.id
_entity.type
_entity.pdbx_description
1 polymer ?
#
loop_
_entity_poly.entity_id
_entity_poly.type
_entity_poly.pdbx_seq_one_letter_code
_entity_poly.pdbx_strand_id
1 'polypeptide(L)'
;MTLTLRILLILSSVLASCTVVRRIRKSKMQIDDAVFWVLFSLVLIVLAVFPHIIYWISIRTGIQSPANLLYLLIIFVLIMKIFSMSIKLSVLESKITKLAQDTALEKIEK
;
A
#
# COMPACT_ATOMS: atom_id res chain seq x y z
N MET A 1 -6.27 19.00 23.29
CA MET A 1 -5.72 18.05 22.31
C MET A 1 -6.84 17.18 21.74
N THR A 2 -7.63 17.62 20.76
CA THR A 2 -8.80 16.79 20.34
C THR A 2 -9.44 17.11 18.98
N LEU A 3 -9.46 18.35 18.50
CA LEU A 3 -10.26 18.74 17.32
C LEU A 3 -9.47 18.74 16.00
N THR A 4 -8.23 19.24 16.02
CA THR A 4 -7.35 19.31 14.85
C THR A 4 -7.00 17.92 14.30
N LEU A 5 -6.66 16.96 15.15
CA LEU A 5 -6.40 15.58 14.73
C LEU A 5 -7.66 14.88 14.19
N ARG A 6 -8.84 15.12 14.76
CA ARG A 6 -10.11 14.58 14.26
C ARG A 6 -10.43 15.10 12.87
N ILE A 7 -10.29 16.40 12.64
CA ILE A 7 -10.53 17.02 11.33
C ILE A 7 -9.55 16.49 10.30
N LEU A 8 -8.27 16.34 10.66
CA LEU A 8 -7.23 15.82 9.77
C LEU A 8 -7.47 14.34 9.40
N LEU A 9 -7.95 13.53 10.35
CA LEU A 9 -8.34 12.14 10.12
C LEU A 9 -9.58 12.00 9.23
N ILE A 10 -10.58 12.86 9.42
CA ILE A 10 -11.77 12.88 8.56
C ILE A 10 -11.37 13.33 7.14
N LEU A 11 -10.54 14.37 7.01
CA LEU A 11 -10.05 14.84 5.72
C LEU A 11 -9.24 13.76 4.99
N SER A 12 -8.36 13.05 5.70
CA SER A 12 -7.53 11.98 5.11
C SER A 12 -8.37 10.77 4.70
N SER A 13 -9.41 10.42 5.47
CA SER A 13 -10.34 9.34 5.15
C SER A 13 -11.21 9.66 3.93
N VAL A 14 -11.71 10.90 3.83
CA VAL A 14 -12.47 11.38 2.66
C VAL A 14 -11.59 11.44 1.42
N LEU A 15 -10.36 11.94 1.56
CA LEU A 15 -9.38 11.94 0.46
C LEU A 15 -9.10 10.52 0.00
N ALA A 16 -8.77 9.59 0.91
CA ALA A 16 -8.50 8.19 0.60
C ALA A 16 -9.68 7.50 -0.11
N SER A 17 -10.91 7.69 0.39
CA SER A 17 -12.13 7.18 -0.27
C SER A 17 -12.30 7.76 -1.67
N CYS A 18 -12.05 9.06 -1.83
CA CYS A 18 -12.15 9.72 -3.13
C CYS A 18 -11.09 9.21 -4.12
N THR A 19 -9.85 8.95 -3.68
CA THR A 19 -8.81 8.36 -4.53
C THR A 19 -9.14 6.93 -4.95
N VAL A 20 -9.73 6.14 -4.05
CA VAL A 20 -10.18 4.76 -4.35
C VAL A 20 -11.28 4.76 -5.39
N VAL A 21 -12.32 5.58 -5.22
CA VAL A 21 -13.44 5.67 -6.16
C VAL A 21 -12.98 6.20 -7.52
N ARG A 22 -12.07 7.19 -7.54
CA ARG A 22 -11.48 7.71 -8.79
C ARG A 22 -10.59 6.69 -9.50
N ARG A 23 -9.85 5.85 -8.77
CA ARG A 23 -9.03 4.77 -9.35
C ARG A 23 -9.89 3.64 -9.93
N ILE A 24 -11.00 3.28 -9.27
CA ILE A 24 -11.92 2.24 -9.75
C ILE A 24 -12.52 2.58 -11.14
N ARG A 25 -12.67 3.87 -11.47
CA ARG A 25 -13.29 4.30 -12.74
C ARG A 25 -12.31 4.40 -13.92
N LYS A 26 -10.99 4.40 -13.70
CA LYS A 26 -9.97 4.52 -14.77
C LYS A 26 -9.16 3.22 -14.91
N SER A 27 -9.62 2.35 -15.81
CA SER A 27 -8.85 1.30 -16.50
C SER A 27 -8.22 0.18 -15.67
N LYS A 28 -8.89 -0.97 -15.68
CA LYS A 28 -8.45 -2.31 -16.16
C LYS A 28 -7.03 -2.86 -15.90
N MET A 29 -6.14 -2.19 -15.18
CA MET A 29 -4.81 -2.68 -14.84
C MET A 29 -4.60 -2.52 -13.34
N GLN A 30 -4.27 -3.63 -12.65
CA GLN A 30 -3.94 -3.70 -11.22
C GLN A 30 -5.09 -3.77 -10.21
N ILE A 31 -6.02 -4.72 -10.39
CA ILE A 31 -6.98 -5.08 -9.34
C ILE A 31 -6.25 -5.45 -8.02
N ASP A 32 -5.08 -6.10 -8.09
CA ASP A 32 -4.28 -6.47 -6.91
C ASP A 32 -3.76 -5.28 -6.10
N ASP A 33 -3.22 -4.25 -6.75
CA ASP A 33 -2.62 -3.12 -6.04
C ASP A 33 -3.70 -2.18 -5.50
N ALA A 34 -4.80 -1.99 -6.22
CA ALA A 34 -5.95 -1.24 -5.74
C ALA A 34 -6.56 -1.87 -4.48
N VAL A 35 -6.76 -3.19 -4.47
CA VAL A 35 -7.29 -3.92 -3.30
C VAL A 35 -6.36 -3.77 -2.09
N PHE A 36 -5.05 -3.89 -2.26
CA PHE A 36 -4.08 -3.65 -1.18
C PHE A 36 -4.22 -2.24 -0.59
N TRP A 37 -4.32 -1.22 -1.43
CA TRP A 37 -4.46 0.17 -0.97
C TRP A 37 -5.80 0.44 -0.27
N VAL A 38 -6.90 -0.19 -0.72
CA VAL A 38 -8.21 -0.10 -0.06
C VAL A 38 -8.18 -0.78 1.30
N LEU A 39 -7.63 -1.99 1.38
CA LEU A 39 -7.54 -2.71 2.64
C LEU A 39 -6.63 -1.97 3.63
N PHE A 40 -5.50 -1.45 3.14
CA PHE A 40 -4.57 -0.66 3.94
C PHE A 40 -5.21 0.63 4.47
N SER A 41 -5.98 1.34 3.65
CA SER A 41 -6.71 2.55 4.11
C SER A 41 -7.80 2.20 5.13
N LEU A 42 -8.50 1.07 4.96
CA LEU A 42 -9.48 0.57 5.94
C LEU A 42 -8.80 0.30 7.29
N VAL A 43 -7.66 -0.40 7.29
CA VAL A 43 -6.88 -0.69 8.51
C VAL A 43 -6.45 0.62 9.19
N LEU A 44 -5.97 1.61 8.42
CA LEU A 44 -5.62 2.92 8.97
C LEU A 44 -6.82 3.63 9.60
N ILE A 45 -8.01 3.56 8.99
CA ILE A 45 -9.24 4.14 9.56
C ILE A 45 -9.59 3.44 10.87
N VAL A 46 -9.52 2.10 10.93
CA VAL A 46 -9.78 1.35 12.17
C VAL A 46 -8.79 1.75 13.27
N LEU A 47 -7.50 1.85 12.95
CA LEU A 47 -6.47 2.29 13.90
C LEU A 47 -6.67 3.74 14.35
N ALA A 48 -7.18 4.61 13.48
CA ALA A 48 -7.49 5.99 13.81
C ALA A 48 -8.72 6.14 14.72
N VAL A 49 -9.74 5.30 14.54
CA VAL A 49 -10.93 5.26 15.41
C VAL A 49 -10.61 4.62 16.76
N PHE A 50 -9.72 3.62 16.79
CA PHE A 50 -9.32 2.89 17.99
C PHE A 50 -7.82 3.03 18.29
N PRO A 51 -7.33 4.22 18.66
CA PRO A 51 -5.92 4.44 18.98
C PRO A 51 -5.47 3.66 20.22
N HIS A 52 -6.42 3.23 21.06
CA HIS A 52 -6.17 2.55 22.32
C HIS A 52 -5.28 1.31 22.15
N ILE A 53 -5.47 0.52 21.09
CA ILE A 53 -4.69 -0.69 20.79
C ILE A 53 -3.20 -0.37 20.70
N ILE A 54 -2.86 0.75 20.03
CA ILE A 54 -1.47 1.17 19.81
C ILE A 54 -0.86 1.74 21.09
N TYR A 55 -1.65 2.46 21.89
CA TYR A 55 -1.21 2.92 23.21
C TYR A 55 -0.85 1.73 24.13
N TRP A 56 -1.69 0.69 24.18
CA TRP A 56 -1.44 -0.53 24.96
C TRP A 56 -0.12 -1.22 24.55
N ILE A 57 0.12 -1.33 23.24
CA ILE A 57 1.37 -1.93 22.73
C ILE A 57 2.56 -1.00 23.00
N SER A 58 2.42 0.31 22.83
CA SER A 58 3.49 1.29 23.08
C SER A 58 3.99 1.22 24.52
N ILE A 59 3.08 1.09 25.48
CA ILE A 59 3.40 0.94 26.91
C ILE A 59 4.15 -0.38 27.17
N ARG A 60 3.70 -1.50 26.58
CA ARG A 60 4.38 -2.80 26.73
C ARG A 60 5.75 -2.85 26.07
N THR A 61 5.93 -2.12 24.97
CA THR A 61 7.19 -2.12 24.20
C THR A 61 8.18 -1.06 24.72
N GLY A 62 7.76 -0.20 25.67
CA GLY A 62 8.60 0.88 26.21
C GLY A 62 8.82 2.05 25.25
N ILE A 63 8.01 2.17 24.20
CA ILE A 63 8.13 3.24 23.20
C ILE A 63 7.48 4.52 23.74
N GLN A 64 8.26 5.60 23.80
CA GLN A 64 7.85 6.90 24.34
C GLN A 64 6.64 7.52 23.61
N SER A 65 6.50 7.27 22.31
CA SER A 65 5.42 7.82 21.48
C SER A 65 4.69 6.71 20.72
N PRO A 66 3.38 6.50 20.98
CA PRO A 66 2.54 5.59 20.21
C PRO A 66 2.55 5.90 18.70
N ALA A 67 2.81 7.16 18.33
CA ALA A 67 2.96 7.56 16.93
C ALA A 67 4.20 6.92 16.29
N ASN A 68 5.31 6.76 17.01
CA ASN A 68 6.52 6.14 16.47
C ASN A 68 6.30 4.66 16.15
N LEU A 69 5.53 3.95 16.99
CA LEU A 69 5.15 2.57 16.74
C LEU A 69 4.26 2.45 15.48
N LEU A 70 3.32 3.38 15.31
CA LEU A 70 2.51 3.51 14.10
C LEU A 70 3.38 3.70 12.84
N TYR A 71 4.32 4.65 12.89
CA TYR A 71 5.22 4.91 11.78
C TYR A 71 6.05 3.67 11.44
N LEU A 72 6.60 2.98 12.44
CA LEU A 72 7.37 1.75 12.24
C LEU A 72 6.54 0.67 11.54
N LEU A 73 5.30 0.44 11.99
CA LEU A 73 4.39 -0.53 11.37
C LEU A 73 4.04 -0.17 9.92
N ILE A 74 3.71 1.10 9.66
CA ILE A 74 3.36 1.58 8.33
C ILE A 74 4.54 1.43 7.37
N ILE A 75 5.73 1.89 7.79
CA ILE A 75 6.96 1.79 7.01
C ILE A 75 7.29 0.32 6.72
N PHE A 76 7.17 -0.56 7.72
CA PHE A 76 7.40 -1.99 7.55
C PHE A 76 6.47 -2.60 6.47
N VAL A 77 5.17 -2.32 6.55
CA VAL A 77 4.19 -2.78 5.56
C VAL A 77 4.48 -2.23 4.16
N LEU A 78 4.88 -0.96 4.06
CA LEU A 78 5.27 -0.32 2.80
C LEU A 78 6.52 -0.97 2.19
N ILE A 79 7.54 -1.27 2.99
CA ILE A 79 8.75 -1.96 2.53
C ILE A 79 8.40 -3.33 1.97
N MET A 80 7.57 -4.11 2.68
CA MET A 80 7.09 -5.41 2.20
C MET A 80 6.34 -5.29 0.88
N LYS A 81 5.55 -4.23 0.71
CA LYS A 81 4.83 -3.95 -0.54
C LYS A 81 5.77 -3.62 -1.69
N ILE A 82 6.76 -2.75 -1.45
CA ILE A 82 7.79 -2.39 -2.43
C ILE A 82 8.59 -3.62 -2.86
N PHE A 83 8.97 -4.46 -1.90
CA PHE A 83 9.68 -5.71 -2.19
C PHE A 83 8.85 -6.65 -3.05
N SER A 84 7.57 -6.83 -2.71
CA SER A 84 6.63 -7.62 -3.53
C SER A 84 6.48 -7.07 -4.94
N MET A 85 6.49 -5.74 -5.09
CA MET A 85 6.43 -5.07 -6.39
C MET A 85 7.74 -5.30 -7.19
N SER A 86 8.89 -5.26 -6.53
CA SER A 86 10.20 -5.56 -7.13
C SER A 86 10.27 -6.98 -7.70
N ILE A 87 9.75 -7.97 -6.97
CA ILE A 87 9.66 -9.36 -7.49
C ILE A 87 8.77 -9.44 -8.72
N LYS A 88 7.57 -8.84 -8.67
CA LYS A 88 6.66 -8.83 -9.83
C LYS A 88 7.31 -8.18 -11.06
N LEU A 89 8.07 -7.10 -10.85
CA LEU A 89 8.80 -6.42 -11.90
C LEU A 89 9.87 -7.32 -12.51
N SER A 90 10.67 -8.00 -11.69
CA SER A 90 11.71 -8.93 -12.15
C SER A 90 11.13 -10.08 -12.99
N VAL A 91 10.00 -10.66 -12.58
CA VAL A 91 9.30 -11.69 -13.37
C VAL A 91 8.78 -11.14 -14.69
N LEU A 92 8.28 -9.90 -14.69
CA LEU A 92 7.78 -9.25 -15.90
C LEU A 92 8.91 -8.97 -16.89
N GLU A 93 10.05 -8.48 -16.43
CA GLU A 93 11.25 -8.28 -17.25
C GLU A 93 11.70 -9.59 -17.90
N SER A 94 11.76 -10.69 -17.13
CA SER A 94 12.12 -12.00 -17.67
C SER A 94 11.18 -12.46 -18.79
N LYS A 95 9.87 -12.23 -18.64
CA LYS A 95 8.87 -12.56 -19.68
C LYS A 95 9.04 -11.71 -20.94
N ILE A 96 9.29 -10.41 -20.78
CA ILE A 96 9.53 -9.51 -21.92
C ILE A 96 10.78 -9.95 -22.69
N THR A 97 11.86 -10.29 -21.99
CA THR A 97 13.10 -10.78 -22.62
C THR A 97 12.85 -12.07 -23.40
N LYS A 98 12.11 -13.04 -22.84
CA LYS A 98 11.75 -14.27 -23.55
C LYS A 98 10.92 -13.99 -24.80
N LEU A 99 9.89 -13.15 -24.69
CA LEU A 99 9.05 -12.79 -25.83
C LEU A 99 9.86 -12.13 -26.95
N ALA A 100 10.81 -11.26 -26.59
CA ALA A 100 11.68 -10.59 -27.54
C ALA A 100 12.62 -11.59 -28.25
N GLN A 101 13.14 -12.58 -27.52
CA GLN A 101 13.96 -13.66 -28.09
C GLN A 101 13.14 -14.55 -29.04
N ASP A 102 11.94 -14.97 -28.64
CA ASP A 102 11.05 -15.80 -29.47
C ASP A 102 10.69 -15.06 -30.77
N THR A 103 10.35 -13.77 -30.66
CA THR A 103 10.05 -12.93 -31.84
C THR A 103 11.26 -12.77 -32.76
N ALA A 104 12.47 -12.65 -32.20
CA ALA A 104 13.69 -12.54 -32.99
C ALA A 104 14.02 -13.84 -33.74
N LEU A 105 13.85 -14.99 -33.09
CA LEU A 105 14.04 -16.31 -33.70
C LEU A 105 13.03 -16.56 -34.83
N GLU A 106 11.75 -16.28 -34.60
CA GLU A 106 10.70 -16.42 -35.63
C GLU A 106 11.00 -15.56 -36.88
N LYS A 107 11.64 -14.40 -36.69
CA LYS A 107 12.00 -13.49 -37.78
C LYS A 107 13.25 -13.93 -38.55
N ILE A 108 14.10 -14.77 -37.97
CA ILE A 108 15.29 -15.34 -38.62
C ILE A 108 14.93 -16.61 -39.41
N GLU A 109 13.92 -17.35 -38.94
CA GLU A 109 13.47 -18.61 -39.56
C GLU A 109 12.60 -18.41 -40.81
N LYS A 110 12.13 -17.18 -41.06
CA LYS A 110 11.44 -16.74 -42.29
C LYS A 110 12.38 -16.01 -43.23
#